data_AF-A0A9D5MDG9-F1
#
_entry.id   AF-A0A9D5MDG9-F1
#
_cell.length_a   1.000
_cell.length_b   1.000
_cell.length_c   1.000
_cell.angle_alpha   90.00
_cell.angle_beta   90.00
_cell.angle_gamma   90.00
#
_symmetry.space_group_name_H-M   'P 1'
#
loop_
_entity.id
_entity.type
_entity.pdbx_description
1 polymer ?
#
loop_
_entity_poly.entity_id
_entity_poly.type
_entity_poly.pdbx_seq_one_letter_code
_entity_poly.pdbx_strand_id
1 'polypeptide(L)'
;MLRYTLKRLVQSCITIFLIVSVVFLLLRLMPTDYYFTEDELIKLTPEQKHDRLEAAGLLDNPFVQLARFYKTLLTKGDLGESRRIQSGQPVTTVIGSKFGVSMKLGLIALGISLVLGVCLGVLQARYKDGVFDHIGTAYTVFVNAVPHLVSYSLILV
;
A
#
# COMPACT_ATOMS: atom_id res chain seq x y z
N MET A 1 -29.35 -4.85 1.98
CA MET A 1 -28.10 -4.50 1.29
C MET A 1 -27.47 -3.20 1.79
N LEU A 2 -28.18 -2.06 1.84
CA LEU A 2 -27.61 -0.77 2.26
C LEU A 2 -26.97 -0.77 3.67
N ARG A 3 -27.65 -1.36 4.68
CA ARG A 3 -27.07 -1.54 6.03
C ARG A 3 -25.79 -2.37 6.05
N TYR A 4 -25.71 -3.38 5.18
CA TYR A 4 -24.54 -4.23 5.04
C TYR A 4 -23.38 -3.49 4.36
N THR A 5 -23.67 -2.77 3.28
CA THR A 5 -22.67 -1.92 2.59
C THR A 5 -22.11 -0.86 3.54
N LEU A 6 -22.96 -0.16 4.29
CA LEU A 6 -22.51 0.81 5.30
C LEU A 6 -21.65 0.17 6.38
N LYS A 7 -22.05 -0.99 6.93
CA LYS A 7 -21.25 -1.71 7.92
C LYS A 7 -19.85 -2.03 7.39
N ARG A 8 -19.75 -2.50 6.15
CA ARG A 8 -18.46 -2.79 5.51
C ARG A 8 -17.63 -1.54 5.26
N LEU A 9 -18.25 -0.47 4.77
CA LEU A 9 -17.57 0.78 4.52
C LEU A 9 -16.95 1.35 5.81
N VAL A 10 -17.72 1.37 6.90
CA VAL A 10 -17.23 1.81 8.21
C VAL A 10 -16.08 0.91 8.68
N GLN A 11 -16.21 -0.41 8.56
CA GLN A 11 -15.14 -1.33 8.91
C GLN A 11 -13.86 -1.06 8.11
N SER A 12 -13.97 -0.86 6.79
CA SER A 12 -12.83 -0.51 5.94
C SER A 12 -12.19 0.83 6.33
N CYS A 13 -12.98 1.85 6.64
CA CYS A 13 -12.47 3.14 7.12
C CYS A 13 -11.70 2.99 8.44
N ILE A 14 -12.23 2.20 9.38
CA ILE A 14 -11.56 1.92 10.66
C ILE A 14 -10.23 1.17 10.41
N THR A 15 -10.23 0.17 9.53
CA THR A 15 -9.02 -0.57 9.19
C THR A 15 -7.96 0.34 8.57
N ILE A 16 -8.32 1.20 7.61
CA ILE A 16 -7.41 2.17 7.00
C ILE A 16 -6.86 3.12 8.06
N PHE A 17 -7.73 3.68 8.90
CA PHE A 17 -7.33 4.58 9.98
C PHE A 17 -6.32 3.91 10.94
N LEU A 18 -6.56 2.65 11.32
CA LEU A 18 -5.64 1.91 12.18
C LEU A 18 -4.29 1.69 11.49
N ILE A 19 -4.31 1.21 10.24
CA ILE A 19 -3.08 0.92 9.47
C ILE A 19 -2.27 2.21 9.28
N VAL A 20 -2.90 3.30 8.84
CA VAL A 20 -2.21 4.59 8.64
C VAL A 20 -1.59 5.06 9.96
N SER A 21 -2.33 4.96 11.08
CA SER A 21 -1.81 5.37 12.39
C SER A 21 -0.62 4.51 12.83
N VAL A 22 -0.73 3.18 12.69
CA VAL A 22 0.35 2.25 13.05
C VAL A 22 1.58 2.49 12.18
N VAL A 23 1.42 2.54 10.86
CA VAL A 23 2.53 2.77 9.92
C VAL A 23 3.17 4.14 10.17
N PHE A 24 2.38 5.19 10.40
CA PHE A 24 2.90 6.52 10.74
C PHE A 24 3.78 6.48 11.99
N LEU A 25 3.32 5.84 13.06
CA LEU A 25 4.09 5.71 14.30
C LEU A 25 5.36 4.88 14.08
N LEU A 26 5.28 3.77 13.33
CA LEU A 26 6.45 2.96 12.97
C LEU A 26 7.48 3.76 12.18
N LEU A 27 7.06 4.55 11.20
CA LEU A 27 7.95 5.43 10.43
C LEU A 27 8.62 6.49 11.31
N ARG A 28 7.97 6.89 12.41
CA ARG A 28 8.52 7.84 13.37
C ARG A 28 9.49 7.21 14.38
N LEU A 29 9.54 5.89 14.47
CA LEU A 29 10.57 5.17 15.22
C LEU A 29 11.85 4.97 14.39
N MET A 30 11.81 5.20 13.08
CA MET A 30 12.98 5.10 12.22
C MET A 30 13.93 6.30 12.43
N PRO A 31 15.24 6.12 12.15
CA PRO A 31 16.19 7.22 12.17
C PRO A 31 15.79 8.38 11.26
N THR A 32 16.08 9.60 11.68
CA THR A 32 15.70 10.82 10.94
C THR A 32 16.43 10.99 9.61
N ASP A 33 17.55 10.29 9.41
CA ASP A 33 18.30 10.28 8.14
C ASP A 33 17.47 9.74 6.96
N TYR A 34 16.47 8.88 7.24
CA TYR A 34 15.57 8.34 6.21
C TYR A 34 14.62 9.38 5.61
N TYR A 35 14.54 10.59 6.18
CA TYR A 35 13.76 11.69 5.62
C TYR A 35 14.51 12.49 4.56
N PHE A 36 15.81 12.22 4.36
CA PHE A 36 16.64 12.91 3.39
C PHE A 36 16.99 12.01 2.20
N THR A 37 17.24 12.61 1.05
CA THR A 37 17.88 11.91 -0.08
C THR A 37 19.37 11.68 0.19
N GLU A 38 20.00 10.74 -0.52
CA GLU A 38 21.45 10.47 -0.38
C GLU A 38 22.29 11.73 -0.65
N ASP A 39 21.92 12.48 -1.68
CA ASP A 39 22.52 13.77 -2.02
C ASP A 39 22.41 14.79 -0.87
N GLU A 40 21.25 14.89 -0.23
CA GLU A 40 21.02 15.81 0.90
C GLU A 40 21.81 15.40 2.14
N LEU A 41 21.98 14.10 2.37
CA LEU A 41 22.79 13.61 3.48
C LEU A 41 24.26 14.03 3.36
N ILE A 42 24.79 14.12 2.13
CA ILE A 42 26.17 14.52 1.84
C ILE A 42 26.33 16.05 1.84
N LYS A 43 25.36 16.78 1.28
CA LYS A 43 25.47 18.22 1.01
C LYS A 43 25.06 19.12 2.19
N LEU A 44 24.17 18.65 3.07
CA LEU A 44 23.65 19.46 4.18
C LEU A 44 24.53 19.37 5.43
N THR A 45 24.77 20.50 6.08
CA THR A 45 25.37 20.52 7.41
C THR A 45 24.42 19.92 8.46
N PRO A 46 24.93 19.44 9.62
CA PRO A 46 24.08 18.93 10.69
C PRO A 46 23.00 19.92 11.16
N GLU A 47 23.36 21.22 11.22
CA GLU A 47 22.42 22.30 11.57
C GLU A 47 21.31 22.44 10.52
N GLN A 48 21.66 22.47 9.22
CA GLN A 48 20.67 22.56 8.15
C GLN A 48 19.71 21.34 8.12
N LYS A 49 20.20 20.15 8.50
CA LYS A 49 19.34 18.97 8.66
C LYS A 49 18.39 19.15 9.83
N HIS A 50 18.87 19.65 10.97
CA HIS A 50 18.05 19.89 12.14
C HIS A 50 16.92 20.88 11.86
N ASP A 51 17.25 22.04 11.27
CA ASP A 51 16.28 23.09 10.94
C ASP A 51 15.19 22.57 9.98
N ARG A 52 15.56 21.73 9.01
CA ARG A 52 14.61 21.12 8.08
C ARG A 52 13.69 20.10 8.75
N LEU A 53 14.18 19.35 9.72
CA LEU A 53 13.36 18.43 10.51
C LEU A 53 12.40 19.24 11.41
N GLU A 54 12.88 20.30 12.04
CA GLU A 54 12.06 21.16 12.88
C GLU A 54 10.95 21.85 12.08
N ALA A 55 11.29 22.48 10.95
CA ALA A 55 10.33 23.12 10.06
C ALA A 55 9.25 22.14 9.52
N ALA A 56 9.61 20.86 9.40
CA ALA A 56 8.69 19.80 9.01
C ALA A 56 7.78 19.30 10.15
N GLY A 57 8.00 19.78 11.38
CA GLY A 57 7.41 19.21 12.59
C GLY A 57 7.97 17.81 12.93
N LEU A 58 9.03 17.36 12.26
CA LEU A 58 9.63 16.04 12.44
C LEU A 58 10.42 15.88 13.76
N LEU A 59 10.41 16.90 14.61
CA LEU A 59 10.93 16.84 15.98
C LEU A 59 9.81 16.88 17.04
N ASP A 60 8.57 17.20 16.65
CA ASP A 60 7.43 17.26 17.56
C ASP A 60 7.08 15.87 18.13
N ASN A 61 6.20 15.86 19.14
CA ASN A 61 5.57 14.64 19.62
C ASN A 61 4.83 13.91 18.47
N PRO A 62 5.07 12.59 18.26
CA PRO A 62 4.47 11.84 17.14
C PRO A 62 2.94 11.87 17.10
N PHE A 63 2.27 11.87 18.26
CA PHE A 63 0.82 11.90 18.33
C PHE A 63 0.24 13.24 17.88
N VAL A 64 0.92 14.33 18.22
CA VAL A 64 0.52 15.69 17.79
C VAL A 64 0.63 15.84 16.28
N GLN A 65 1.67 15.28 15.68
CA GLN A 65 1.80 15.28 14.21
C GLN A 65 0.78 14.39 13.54
N LEU A 66 0.51 13.21 14.08
CA LEU A 66 -0.54 12.34 13.53
C LEU A 66 -1.89 13.06 13.52
N ALA A 67 -2.22 13.78 14.59
CA ALA A 67 -3.42 14.60 14.65
C ALA A 67 -3.40 15.75 13.62
N ARG A 68 -2.26 16.44 13.45
CA ARG A 68 -2.08 17.50 12.45
C ARG A 68 -2.20 16.96 11.02
N PHE A 69 -1.65 15.77 10.76
CA PHE A 69 -1.74 15.06 9.49
C PHE A 69 -3.20 14.75 9.17
N TYR A 70 -3.93 14.09 10.06
CA TYR A 70 -5.34 13.80 9.84
C TYR A 70 -6.19 15.06 9.68
N LYS A 71 -5.94 16.10 10.47
CA LYS A 71 -6.65 17.39 10.32
C LYS A 71 -6.44 17.95 8.91
N THR A 72 -5.20 17.98 8.43
CA THR A 72 -4.85 18.51 7.11
C THR A 72 -5.44 17.65 5.99
N LEU A 73 -5.35 16.33 6.12
CA LEU A 73 -5.92 15.37 5.17
C LEU A 73 -7.45 15.51 5.07
N LEU A 74 -8.16 15.60 6.19
CA LEU A 74 -9.61 15.68 6.20
C LEU A 74 -10.15 17.05 5.78
N THR A 75 -9.41 18.14 6.03
CA THR A 75 -9.87 19.50 5.71
C THR A 75 -9.46 19.98 4.33
N LYS A 76 -8.26 19.59 3.87
CA LYS A 76 -7.67 20.07 2.60
C LYS A 76 -7.50 18.95 1.57
N GLY A 77 -7.65 17.68 1.96
CA GLY A 77 -7.34 16.55 1.07
C GLY A 77 -5.85 16.40 0.79
N ASP A 78 -4.99 16.99 1.62
CA ASP A 78 -3.56 17.08 1.36
C ASP A 78 -2.78 16.00 2.14
N LEU A 79 -2.01 15.19 1.39
CA LEU A 79 -1.15 14.12 1.91
C LEU A 79 0.26 14.63 2.26
N GLY A 80 0.57 15.89 1.96
CA GLY A 80 1.87 16.51 2.15
C GLY A 80 2.82 16.30 0.98
N GLU A 81 4.09 16.59 1.23
CA GLU A 81 5.18 16.53 0.25
C GLU A 81 6.03 15.28 0.45
N SER A 82 6.52 14.73 -0.66
CA SER A 82 7.51 13.66 -0.64
C SER A 82 8.87 14.23 -0.25
N ARG A 83 9.58 13.52 0.65
CA ARG A 83 10.91 13.91 1.13
C ARG A 83 12.02 12.97 0.64
N ARG A 84 11.68 11.69 0.47
CA ARG A 84 12.64 10.63 0.09
C ARG A 84 12.63 10.29 -1.40
N ILE A 85 11.44 10.19 -2.01
CA ILE A 85 11.30 9.67 -3.39
C ILE A 85 11.46 10.81 -4.40
N GLN A 86 10.73 11.91 -4.21
CA GLN A 86 10.84 13.12 -5.03
C GLN A 86 10.74 14.33 -4.09
N SER A 87 11.89 14.78 -3.57
CA SER A 87 11.94 15.85 -2.57
C SER A 87 11.20 17.10 -3.04
N GLY A 88 10.26 17.60 -2.23
CA GLY A 88 9.47 18.81 -2.48
C GLY A 88 8.29 18.64 -3.44
N GLN A 89 7.99 17.44 -3.92
CA GLN A 89 6.82 17.19 -4.76
C GLN A 89 5.61 16.73 -3.95
N PRO A 90 4.38 17.17 -4.27
CA PRO A 90 3.17 16.68 -3.62
C PRO A 90 3.04 15.15 -3.73
N VAL A 91 2.74 14.48 -2.62
CA VAL A 91 2.59 13.01 -2.57
C VAL A 91 1.52 12.53 -3.54
N THR A 92 0.44 13.31 -3.71
CA THR A 92 -0.64 13.04 -4.66
C THR A 92 -0.14 12.93 -6.10
N THR A 93 0.77 13.82 -6.52
CA THR A 93 1.39 13.79 -7.86
C THR A 93 2.29 12.57 -8.03
N VAL A 94 3.12 12.28 -7.02
CA VAL A 94 4.02 11.11 -7.04
C VAL A 94 3.22 9.81 -7.15
N ILE A 95 2.16 9.64 -6.34
CA ILE A 95 1.28 8.48 -6.41
C ILE A 95 0.53 8.45 -7.74
N GLY A 96 -0.03 9.58 -8.18
CA GLY A 96 -0.80 9.70 -9.42
C GLY A 96 -0.01 9.26 -10.65
N SER A 97 1.26 9.64 -10.72
CA SER A 97 2.16 9.23 -11.82
C SER A 97 2.32 7.71 -11.94
N LYS A 98 2.31 6.99 -10.81
CA LYS A 98 2.46 5.52 -10.77
C LYS A 98 1.12 4.79 -10.81
N PHE A 99 0.05 5.45 -10.37
CA PHE A 99 -1.27 4.87 -10.23
C PHE A 99 -1.79 4.29 -11.55
N GLY A 100 -1.61 5.00 -12.67
CA GLY A 100 -2.10 4.55 -13.98
C GLY A 100 -1.53 3.21 -14.42
N VAL A 101 -0.23 2.97 -14.19
CA VAL A 101 0.43 1.70 -14.51
C VAL A 101 -0.10 0.58 -13.61
N SER A 102 -0.14 0.80 -12.30
CA SER A 102 -0.67 -0.17 -11.34
C SER A 102 -2.13 -0.53 -11.61
N MET A 103 -2.95 0.46 -11.94
CA MET A 103 -4.36 0.26 -12.29
C MET A 103 -4.50 -0.57 -13.57
N LYS A 104 -3.72 -0.27 -14.62
CA LYS A 104 -3.74 -1.04 -15.87
C LYS A 104 -3.35 -2.50 -15.62
N LEU A 105 -2.27 -2.75 -14.90
CA LEU A 105 -1.84 -4.11 -14.55
C LEU A 105 -2.89 -4.84 -13.71
N GLY A 106 -3.45 -4.16 -12.70
CA GLY A 106 -4.50 -4.72 -11.85
C GLY A 106 -5.76 -5.08 -12.63
N LEU A 107 -6.21 -4.24 -13.56
CA LEU A 107 -7.39 -4.50 -14.39
C LEU A 107 -7.16 -5.67 -15.36
N ILE A 108 -5.97 -5.77 -15.96
CA ILE A 108 -5.62 -6.91 -16.83
C ILE A 108 -5.60 -8.19 -16.01
N ALA A 109 -4.94 -8.19 -14.85
CA ALA A 109 -4.91 -9.35 -13.95
C ALA A 109 -6.30 -9.74 -13.45
N LEU A 110 -7.17 -8.76 -13.16
CA LEU A 110 -8.57 -8.99 -12.79
C LEU A 110 -9.34 -9.65 -13.94
N GLY A 111 -9.18 -9.15 -15.17
CA GLY A 111 -9.81 -9.74 -16.34
C GLY A 111 -9.40 -11.19 -16.57
N ILE A 112 -8.09 -11.46 -16.52
CA ILE A 112 -7.55 -12.83 -16.66
C ILE A 112 -8.05 -13.74 -15.54
N SER A 113 -7.98 -13.28 -14.28
CA SER A 113 -8.40 -14.09 -13.14
C SER A 113 -9.90 -14.38 -13.14
N LEU A 114 -10.72 -13.42 -13.60
CA LEU A 114 -12.15 -13.64 -13.75
C LEU A 114 -12.44 -14.68 -14.83
N VAL A 115 -11.84 -14.55 -16.02
CA VAL A 115 -12.07 -15.50 -17.12
C VAL A 115 -11.60 -16.90 -16.73
N LEU A 116 -10.33 -17.04 -16.35
CA LEU A 116 -9.75 -18.36 -16.03
C LEU A 116 -10.34 -18.94 -14.75
N GLY A 117 -10.49 -18.13 -13.70
CA GLY A 117 -10.99 -18.57 -12.40
C GLY A 117 -12.46 -19.00 -12.46
N VAL A 118 -13.32 -18.26 -13.17
CA VAL A 118 -14.72 -18.66 -13.35
C VAL A 118 -14.82 -19.89 -14.25
N CYS A 119 -14.09 -19.98 -15.36
CA CYS A 119 -14.10 -21.17 -16.21
C CYS A 119 -13.66 -22.43 -15.44
N LEU A 120 -12.56 -22.34 -14.68
CA LEU A 120 -12.10 -23.43 -13.83
C LEU A 120 -13.12 -23.78 -12.74
N GLY A 121 -13.70 -22.78 -12.07
CA GLY A 121 -14.72 -23.02 -11.05
C GLY A 121 -15.97 -23.71 -11.60
N VAL A 122 -16.43 -23.32 -12.79
CA VAL A 122 -17.57 -23.95 -13.46
C VAL A 122 -17.24 -25.39 -13.88
N LEU A 123 -16.02 -25.65 -14.39
CA LEU A 123 -15.58 -27.00 -14.74
C LEU A 123 -15.49 -27.92 -13.51
N GLN A 124 -14.91 -27.44 -12.41
CA GLN A 124 -14.82 -28.20 -11.15
C GLN A 124 -16.22 -28.52 -10.61
N ALA A 125 -17.13 -27.54 -10.61
CA ALA A 125 -18.51 -27.74 -10.18
C ALA A 125 -19.28 -28.74 -11.06
N ARG A 126 -19.05 -28.71 -12.39
CA ARG A 126 -19.72 -29.62 -13.34
C ARG A 126 -19.20 -31.06 -13.26
N TYR A 127 -17.89 -31.23 -13.09
CA TYR A 127 -17.22 -32.53 -13.02
C TYR A 127 -16.76 -32.84 -11.58
N LYS A 128 -17.67 -32.64 -10.63
CA LYS A 128 -17.42 -32.84 -9.21
C LYS A 128 -16.89 -34.26 -8.92
N ASP A 129 -15.91 -34.35 -8.04
CA ASP A 129 -15.19 -35.59 -7.69
C ASP A 129 -14.45 -36.24 -8.88
N GLY A 130 -14.40 -35.57 -10.04
CA GLY A 130 -13.68 -35.98 -11.23
C GLY A 130 -12.26 -35.40 -11.30
N VAL A 131 -11.56 -35.72 -12.38
CA VAL A 131 -10.15 -35.29 -12.59
C VAL A 131 -10.03 -33.75 -12.62
N PHE A 132 -10.97 -33.05 -13.23
CA PHE A 132 -10.95 -31.58 -13.29
C PHE A 132 -11.12 -30.92 -11.91
N ASP A 133 -11.92 -31.51 -11.03
CA ASP A 133 -12.12 -31.05 -9.64
C ASP A 133 -10.84 -31.21 -8.81
N HIS A 134 -10.22 -32.40 -8.90
CA HIS A 134 -8.98 -32.70 -8.18
C HIS A 134 -7.80 -31.84 -8.66
N ILE A 135 -7.62 -31.68 -9.98
CA ILE A 135 -6.57 -30.82 -10.55
C ILE A 135 -6.80 -29.35 -10.14
N GLY A 136 -8.04 -28.87 -10.24
CA GLY A 136 -8.39 -27.50 -9.88
C GLY A 136 -8.19 -27.20 -8.39
N THR A 137 -8.52 -28.17 -7.53
CA THR A 137 -8.27 -28.10 -6.10
C THR A 137 -6.78 -28.11 -5.80
N ALA A 138 -6.01 -29.02 -6.40
CA ALA A 138 -4.56 -29.07 -6.22
C ALA A 138 -3.87 -27.76 -6.64
N TYR A 139 -4.26 -27.19 -7.78
CA TYR A 139 -3.80 -25.87 -8.22
C TYR A 139 -4.14 -24.77 -7.21
N THR A 140 -5.40 -24.73 -6.74
CA THR A 140 -5.86 -23.71 -5.78
C THR A 140 -5.10 -23.81 -4.44
N VAL A 141 -4.88 -25.03 -3.95
CA VAL A 141 -4.09 -25.28 -2.74
C VAL A 141 -2.65 -24.83 -2.94
N PHE A 142 -2.03 -25.21 -4.05
CA PHE A 142 -0.64 -24.82 -4.36
C PHE A 142 -0.49 -23.30 -4.39
N VAL A 143 -1.32 -22.59 -5.13
CA VAL A 143 -1.24 -21.11 -5.24
C VAL A 143 -1.46 -20.42 -3.89
N ASN A 144 -2.37 -20.93 -3.05
CA ASN A 144 -2.63 -20.36 -1.74
C ASN A 144 -1.58 -20.73 -0.69
N ALA A 145 -0.90 -21.87 -0.86
CA ALA A 145 0.12 -22.36 0.08
C ALA A 145 1.50 -21.75 -0.18
N VAL A 146 1.83 -21.41 -1.44
CA VAL A 146 3.12 -20.82 -1.79
C VAL A 146 3.17 -19.35 -1.32
N PRO A 147 4.13 -18.97 -0.46
CA PRO A 147 4.29 -17.58 -0.04
C PRO A 147 4.61 -16.70 -1.25
N HIS A 148 3.99 -15.52 -1.33
CA HIS A 148 4.19 -14.60 -2.45
C HIS A 148 5.66 -14.27 -2.73
N LEU A 149 6.50 -14.16 -1.68
CA LEU A 149 7.94 -13.94 -1.82
C LEU A 149 8.62 -15.03 -2.68
N VAL A 150 8.25 -16.29 -2.48
CA VAL A 150 8.78 -17.43 -3.23
C VAL A 150 8.30 -17.38 -4.68
N SER A 151 7.02 -17.08 -4.90
CA SER A 151 6.47 -16.91 -6.25
C SER A 151 7.21 -15.83 -7.04
N TYR A 152 7.53 -14.69 -6.41
CA TYR A 152 8.29 -13.64 -7.06
C TYR A 152 9.71 -14.09 -7.43
N SER A 153 10.39 -14.83 -6.56
CA SER A 153 11.73 -15.33 -6.85
C SER A 153 11.78 -16.31 -8.02
N LEU A 154 10.75 -17.14 -8.21
CA LEU A 154 10.66 -18.10 -9.32
C LEU A 154 10.41 -17.42 -10.68
N ILE A 155 9.78 -16.24 -10.71
CA ILE A 155 9.44 -15.52 -11.94
C ILE A 155 10.60 -14.59 -12.38
N LEU A 156 11.41 -14.12 -11.43
CA LEU A 156 12.50 -13.17 -11.66
C LEU A 156 13.88 -13.81 -11.92
N VAL A 157 13.98 -15.14 -11.82
CA VAL A 157 15.15 -15.94 -12.26
C VAL A 157 14.95 -16.33 -13.72
#